data_AF-A0A0N4XRB0-F1
#
_entry.id   AF-A0A0N4XRB0-F1
#
_cell.length_a   1.000
_cell.length_b   1.000
_cell.length_c   1.000
_cell.angle_alpha   90.00
_cell.angle_beta   90.00
_cell.angle_gamma   90.00
#
_symmetry.space_group_name_H-M   'P 1'
#
loop_
_entity.id
_entity.type
_entity.pdbx_description
1 polymer ?
#
loop_
_entity_poly.entity_id
_entity_poly.type
_entity_poly.pdbx_seq_one_letter_code
_entity_poly.pdbx_strand_id
1 'polypeptide(L)'
;MLALLLLTSCCVFATYGEGLSEDIYITIPVAEGVAGYRLFNGTHQFGFHSSKADSRGVVVKLGRGEKAGLRDCWRSRFRNYLGKYHVLLSADMIDRSVVQEILNSDCIAGLIIVDPESA
;
A
#
# COMPACT_ATOMS: atom_id res chain seq x y z
N MET A 1 -16.10 -53.35 27.24
CA MET A 1 -14.72 -53.37 27.77
C MET A 1 -13.88 -54.14 26.77
N LEU A 2 -12.83 -53.64 26.13
CA LEU A 2 -11.89 -52.58 26.48
C LEU A 2 -11.39 -51.96 25.17
N ALA A 3 -11.36 -50.64 25.09
CA ALA A 3 -10.77 -49.90 23.99
C ALA A 3 -9.24 -50.05 24.04
N LEU A 4 -8.61 -50.46 22.94
CA LEU A 4 -7.16 -50.38 22.77
C LEU A 4 -6.86 -49.32 21.69
N LEU A 5 -6.83 -48.07 22.14
CA LEU A 5 -6.27 -46.93 21.43
C LEU A 5 -4.75 -46.97 21.60
N LEU A 6 -4.02 -47.32 20.54
CA LEU A 6 -2.60 -47.02 20.41
C LEU A 6 -2.36 -46.28 19.09
N LEU A 7 -2.66 -44.98 19.15
CA LEU A 7 -1.89 -43.86 18.61
C LEU A 7 -1.10 -44.15 17.32
N THR A 8 -1.80 -44.26 16.20
CA THR A 8 -1.21 -44.02 14.89
C THR A 8 -0.91 -42.53 14.72
N SER A 9 0.38 -42.24 14.59
CA SER A 9 0.96 -41.25 13.67
C SER A 9 0.18 -39.95 13.48
N CYS A 10 0.60 -38.91 14.18
CA CYS A 10 0.59 -37.57 13.62
C CYS A 10 1.81 -36.83 14.15
N CYS A 11 2.99 -37.21 13.66
CA CYS A 11 4.10 -36.27 13.62
C CYS A 11 3.66 -35.15 12.68
N VAL A 12 3.02 -34.12 13.25
CA VAL A 12 2.89 -32.84 12.58
C VAL A 12 4.32 -32.34 12.45
N PHE A 13 4.92 -32.61 11.29
CA PHE A 13 6.08 -31.86 10.86
C PHE A 13 5.61 -30.41 10.76
N ALA A 14 5.88 -29.62 11.80
CA ALA A 14 5.89 -28.18 11.69
C ALA A 14 7.03 -27.86 10.72
N THR A 15 6.74 -27.93 9.42
CA THR A 15 7.57 -27.31 8.41
C THR A 15 7.54 -25.83 8.75
N TYR A 16 8.62 -25.34 9.36
CA TYR A 16 8.85 -23.91 9.54
C TYR A 16 8.71 -23.26 8.16
N GLY A 17 7.59 -22.58 7.93
CA GLY A 17 7.21 -21.99 6.66
C GLY A 17 8.00 -20.71 6.39
N GLU A 18 9.33 -20.77 6.49
CA GLU A 18 10.18 -19.60 6.24
C GLU A 18 10.23 -19.24 4.75
N GLY A 19 9.87 -20.15 3.83
CA GLY A 19 9.88 -19.87 2.38
C GLY A 19 8.71 -19.02 1.86
N LEU A 20 7.47 -19.24 2.35
CA LEU A 20 6.30 -18.61 1.74
C LEU A 20 6.25 -17.09 1.94
N SER A 21 6.77 -16.60 3.07
CA SER A 21 6.80 -15.16 3.32
C SER A 21 7.78 -14.46 2.39
N GLU A 22 8.93 -15.06 2.11
CA GLU A 22 9.94 -14.52 1.20
C GLU A 22 9.47 -14.53 -0.26
N ASP A 23 8.66 -15.54 -0.63
CA ASP A 23 8.05 -15.63 -1.97
C ASP A 23 6.93 -14.60 -2.21
N ILE A 24 6.26 -14.13 -1.14
CA ILE A 24 5.11 -13.21 -1.24
C ILE A 24 5.54 -11.75 -1.03
N TYR A 25 6.48 -11.50 -0.12
CA TYR A 25 6.87 -10.14 0.27
C TYR A 25 8.26 -9.79 -0.25
N ILE A 26 8.30 -8.84 -1.18
CA ILE A 26 9.55 -8.26 -1.67
C ILE A 26 9.79 -6.94 -0.93
N THR A 27 10.97 -6.80 -0.32
CA THR A 27 11.41 -5.52 0.27
C THR A 27 12.11 -4.69 -0.80
N ILE A 28 11.53 -3.55 -1.15
CA ILE A 28 12.17 -2.56 -2.02
C ILE A 28 12.88 -1.55 -1.12
N PRO A 29 14.22 -1.50 -1.10
CA PRO A 29 14.94 -0.52 -0.29
C PRO A 29 14.72 0.87 -0.88
N VAL A 30 14.21 1.79 -0.05
CA VAL A 30 14.07 3.21 -0.39
C VAL A 30 15.21 3.96 0.27
N ALA A 31 16.04 4.64 -0.53
CA ALA A 31 17.15 5.42 -0.04
C ALA A 31 16.68 6.62 0.80
N GLU A 32 17.51 7.04 1.76
CA GLU A 32 17.26 8.26 2.53
C GLU A 32 17.15 9.48 1.61
N GLY A 33 16.22 10.39 1.92
CA GLY A 33 15.94 11.57 1.10
C GLY A 33 14.95 11.34 -0.05
N VAL A 34 14.57 10.09 -0.34
CA VAL A 34 13.59 9.73 -1.38
C VAL A 34 12.18 9.55 -0.80
N ALA A 35 12.07 9.34 0.51
CA ALA A 35 10.79 9.20 1.20
C ALA A 35 10.17 10.57 1.57
N GLY A 36 8.84 10.60 1.72
CA GLY A 36 8.15 11.74 2.30
C GLY A 36 8.29 11.77 3.82
N TYR A 37 8.78 12.88 4.38
CA TYR A 37 8.98 13.03 5.83
C TYR A 37 7.95 13.98 6.44
N ARG A 38 7.69 13.82 7.74
CA ARG A 38 6.99 14.81 8.55
C ARG A 38 8.01 15.80 9.11
N LEU A 39 7.73 17.08 8.92
CA LEU A 39 8.54 18.19 9.39
C LEU A 39 7.69 19.07 10.32
N PHE A 40 8.37 19.77 11.23
CA PHE A 40 7.74 20.61 12.22
C PHE A 40 8.36 22.00 12.19
N ASN A 41 7.52 23.03 12.12
CA ASN A 41 7.88 24.35 12.60
C ASN A 41 7.16 24.56 13.95
N GLY A 42 7.64 25.45 14.82
CA GLY A 42 7.15 25.55 16.21
C GLY A 42 5.63 25.74 16.42
N THR A 43 4.85 25.93 15.35
CA THR A 43 3.38 26.03 15.37
C THR A 43 2.66 25.02 14.47
N HIS A 44 3.31 24.45 13.46
CA HIS A 44 2.68 23.61 12.45
C HIS A 44 3.49 22.35 12.15
N GLN A 45 2.78 21.29 11.78
CA GLN A 45 3.36 20.11 11.14
C GLN A 45 3.04 20.12 9.64
N PHE A 46 3.99 19.67 8.83
CA PHE A 46 3.82 19.55 7.38
C PHE A 46 4.52 18.29 6.85
N GLY A 47 4.14 17.84 5.66
CA GLY A 47 4.68 16.64 5.03
C GLY A 47 3.84 15.39 5.28
N PHE A 48 4.48 14.23 5.31
CA PHE A 48 3.80 12.93 5.17
C PHE A 48 3.81 12.13 6.46
N HIS A 49 2.81 11.28 6.63
CA HIS A 49 2.75 10.33 7.73
C HIS A 49 1.97 9.08 7.33
N SER A 50 2.49 7.93 7.72
CA SER A 50 1.82 6.66 7.56
C SER A 50 1.24 6.22 8.90
N SER A 51 -0.01 5.75 8.88
CA SER A 51 -0.63 5.10 10.03
C SER A 51 -0.39 3.58 9.95
N LYS A 52 -0.31 2.90 11.09
CA LYS A 52 -0.19 1.42 11.10
C LYS A 52 -1.41 0.75 10.44
N ALA A 53 -2.59 1.36 10.54
CA ALA A 53 -3.85 0.81 10.02
C ALA A 53 -4.01 1.01 8.50
N ASP A 54 -3.41 2.08 7.94
CA ASP A 54 -3.61 2.50 6.55
C ASP A 54 -2.34 2.36 5.69
N SER A 55 -1.33 1.65 6.17
CA SER A 55 -0.06 1.46 5.43
C SER A 55 -0.17 0.47 4.26
N ARG A 56 -1.26 -0.31 4.19
CA ARG A 56 -1.47 -1.36 3.18
C ARG A 56 -2.48 -0.90 2.14
N GLY A 57 -2.19 -1.20 0.88
CA GLY A 57 -3.09 -0.91 -0.23
C GLY A 57 -2.64 -1.53 -1.53
N VAL A 58 -3.57 -1.63 -2.48
CA VAL A 58 -3.26 -2.06 -3.85
C VAL A 58 -2.60 -0.92 -4.60
N VAL A 59 -1.52 -1.21 -5.33
CA VAL A 59 -0.86 -0.21 -6.18
C VAL A 59 -1.70 0.03 -7.44
N VAL A 60 -2.02 1.29 -7.72
CA VAL A 60 -2.74 1.70 -8.93
C VAL A 60 -2.00 2.84 -9.61
N LYS A 61 -1.80 2.74 -10.92
CA LYS A 61 -1.23 3.82 -11.73
C LYS A 61 -2.32 4.83 -12.05
N LEU A 62 -2.07 6.11 -11.80
CA LEU A 62 -2.92 7.21 -12.22
C LEU A 62 -2.47 7.67 -13.62
N GLY A 63 -3.30 7.45 -14.64
CA GLY A 63 -3.08 7.98 -15.98
C GLY A 63 -3.48 9.46 -16.11
N ARG A 64 -2.97 10.14 -17.15
CA ARG A 64 -3.43 11.50 -17.48
C ARG A 64 -4.93 11.45 -17.79
N GLY A 65 -5.70 12.34 -17.16
CA GLY A 65 -7.16 12.39 -17.32
C GLY A 65 -7.95 11.42 -16.44
N GLU A 66 -7.30 10.51 -15.71
CA GLU A 66 -7.97 9.51 -14.87
C GLU A 66 -8.19 9.97 -13.42
N LYS A 67 -8.29 11.30 -13.18
CA LYS A 67 -8.48 11.88 -11.84
C LYS A 67 -9.76 11.37 -11.15
N ALA A 68 -10.74 10.89 -11.91
CA ALA A 68 -11.95 10.28 -11.39
C ALA A 68 -11.67 9.10 -10.42
N GLY A 69 -10.58 8.35 -10.65
CA GLY A 69 -10.14 7.25 -9.79
C GLY A 69 -9.89 7.68 -8.33
N LEU A 70 -9.40 8.90 -8.14
CA LEU A 70 -9.15 9.47 -6.81
C LEU A 70 -10.45 9.72 -6.05
N ARG A 71 -11.56 10.00 -6.75
CA ARG A 71 -12.86 10.27 -6.14
C ARG A 71 -13.69 9.01 -5.96
N ASP A 72 -13.67 8.14 -6.98
CA ASP A 72 -14.52 6.97 -7.05
C ASP A 72 -13.83 5.70 -6.53
N CYS A 73 -12.59 5.80 -6.04
CA CYS A 73 -11.82 4.68 -5.51
C CYS A 73 -11.65 3.51 -6.50
N TRP A 74 -11.54 3.84 -7.80
CA TRP A 74 -11.44 2.89 -8.91
C TRP A 74 -12.54 1.81 -8.89
N ARG A 75 -13.73 2.13 -8.38
CA ARG A 75 -14.83 1.16 -8.20
C ARG A 75 -15.28 0.51 -9.49
N SER A 76 -15.13 1.20 -10.63
CA SER A 76 -15.40 0.63 -11.94
C SER A 76 -14.55 -0.61 -12.23
N ARG A 77 -13.27 -0.60 -11.82
CA ARG A 77 -12.29 -1.69 -11.97
C ARG A 77 -12.30 -2.68 -10.80
N PHE A 78 -12.45 -2.19 -9.57
CA PHE A 78 -12.35 -2.99 -8.35
C PHE A 78 -13.63 -2.89 -7.49
N ARG A 79 -14.77 -3.31 -8.06
CA ARG A 79 -16.10 -3.14 -7.44
C ARG A 79 -16.18 -3.60 -5.98
N ASN A 80 -15.63 -4.77 -5.69
CA ASN A 80 -15.76 -5.43 -4.38
C ASN A 80 -14.55 -5.19 -3.45
N TYR A 81 -13.55 -4.42 -3.87
CA TYR A 81 -12.37 -4.17 -3.04
C TYR A 81 -12.65 -3.05 -2.06
N LEU A 82 -12.66 -3.33 -0.76
CA LEU A 82 -12.98 -2.35 0.29
C LEU A 82 -11.72 -1.73 0.93
N GLY A 83 -10.52 -2.10 0.47
CA GLY A 83 -9.27 -1.56 1.00
C GLY A 83 -8.89 -0.22 0.37
N LYS A 84 -7.67 0.23 0.70
CA LYS A 84 -7.09 1.49 0.21
C LYS A 84 -6.09 1.25 -0.93
N TYR A 85 -5.65 2.34 -1.55
CA TYR A 85 -4.77 2.32 -2.71
C TYR A 85 -3.47 3.10 -2.49
N HIS A 86 -2.37 2.54 -2.99
CA HIS A 86 -1.12 3.27 -3.18
C HIS A 86 -1.10 3.80 -4.61
N VAL A 87 -1.14 5.12 -4.78
CA VAL A 87 -1.26 5.74 -6.11
C VAL A 87 0.12 5.98 -6.68
N LEU A 88 0.42 5.34 -7.80
CA LEU A 88 1.60 5.56 -8.62
C LEU A 88 1.31 6.65 -9.65
N LEU A 89 2.03 7.76 -9.60
CA LEU A 89 1.87 8.89 -10.53
C LEU A 89 3.21 9.53 -10.88
N SER A 90 3.28 10.15 -12.06
CA SER A 90 4.48 10.90 -12.45
C SER A 90 4.49 12.29 -11.82
N ALA A 91 5.68 12.79 -11.49
CA ALA A 91 5.87 14.09 -10.86
C ALA A 91 5.29 15.26 -11.68
N ASP A 92 5.33 15.18 -13.00
CA ASP A 92 4.79 16.21 -13.91
C ASP A 92 3.26 16.28 -13.89
N MET A 93 2.58 15.26 -13.34
CA MET A 93 1.13 15.25 -13.19
C MET A 93 0.66 15.90 -11.88
N ILE A 94 1.57 16.24 -10.97
CA ILE A 94 1.23 16.80 -9.66
C ILE A 94 0.93 18.30 -9.82
N ASP A 95 -0.34 18.61 -9.99
CA ASP A 95 -0.88 19.97 -9.96
C ASP A 95 -1.75 20.21 -8.71
N ARG A 96 -2.11 21.47 -8.45
CA ARG A 96 -2.96 21.83 -7.29
C ARG A 96 -4.31 21.09 -7.30
N SER A 97 -4.87 20.79 -8.47
CA SER A 97 -6.12 20.06 -8.60
C SER A 97 -5.92 18.60 -8.16
N VAL A 98 -4.87 17.91 -8.63
CA VAL A 98 -4.56 16.53 -8.22
C VAL A 98 -4.32 16.44 -6.72
N VAL A 99 -3.55 17.38 -6.15
CA VAL A 99 -3.30 17.42 -4.71
C VAL A 99 -4.62 17.55 -3.94
N GLN A 100 -5.54 18.40 -4.39
CA GLN A 100 -6.83 18.53 -3.71
C GLN A 100 -7.69 17.27 -3.81
N GLU A 101 -7.70 16.59 -4.95
CA GLU A 101 -8.39 15.30 -5.08
C GLU A 101 -7.80 14.24 -4.15
N ILE A 102 -6.47 14.21 -4.00
CA ILE A 102 -5.79 13.29 -3.08
C ILE A 102 -6.16 13.60 -1.62
N LEU A 103 -6.14 14.87 -1.23
CA LEU A 103 -6.46 15.28 0.15
C LEU A 103 -7.92 15.03 0.53
N ASN A 104 -8.84 15.08 -0.44
CA ASN A 104 -10.26 14.82 -0.23
C ASN A 104 -10.64 13.33 -0.33
N SER A 105 -9.68 12.46 -0.65
CA SER A 105 -9.95 11.05 -0.91
C SER A 105 -9.75 10.18 0.35
N ASP A 106 -10.79 9.44 0.72
CA ASP A 106 -10.74 8.51 1.86
C ASP A 106 -10.12 7.14 1.55
N CYS A 107 -9.85 6.84 0.27
CA CYS A 107 -9.36 5.52 -0.15
C CYS A 107 -7.88 5.49 -0.55
N ILE A 108 -7.12 6.56 -0.30
CA ILE A 108 -5.67 6.59 -0.57
C ILE A 108 -4.91 6.23 0.70
N ALA A 109 -3.99 5.27 0.58
CA ALA A 109 -3.06 4.82 1.62
C ALA A 109 -1.69 5.50 1.50
N GLY A 110 -1.30 5.88 0.29
CA GLY A 110 0.00 6.48 0.03
C GLY A 110 0.21 6.83 -1.43
N LEU A 111 1.32 7.52 -1.70
CA LEU A 111 1.71 7.97 -3.02
C LEU A 111 3.09 7.41 -3.36
N ILE A 112 3.26 6.98 -4.60
CA ILE A 112 4.53 6.58 -5.19
C ILE A 112 4.75 7.51 -6.37
N ILE A 113 5.71 8.42 -6.24
CA ILE A 113 5.98 9.44 -7.26
C ILE A 113 7.16 8.98 -8.09
N VAL A 114 7.00 8.99 -9.40
CA VAL A 114 8.08 8.66 -10.35
C VAL A 114 8.47 9.89 -11.16
N ASP A 115 9.78 10.05 -11.37
CA ASP A 115 10.30 11.06 -12.28
C ASP A 115 9.92 10.66 -13.73
N PRO A 116 9.29 11.55 -14.52
CA PRO A 116 8.98 11.27 -15.93
C PRO A 116 10.20 10.89 -16.78
N GLU A 117 11.40 11.36 -16.43
CA GLU A 117 12.63 11.05 -17.19
C GLU A 117 13.24 9.67 -16.82
N SER A 118 12.74 9.07 -15.74
CA SER A 118 13.17 7.75 -15.26
C SER A 118 12.24 6.61 -15.69
N ALA A 119 11.23 6.92 -16.52
CA ALA A 119 10.15 6.00 -16.92
C ALA A 119 10.30 5.47 -18.35
#